data_AF-A0A8B6G452-F1
#
_entry.id   AF-A0A8B6G452-F1
#
_cell.length_a   1.000
_cell.length_b   1.000
_cell.length_c   1.000
_cell.angle_alpha   90.00
_cell.angle_beta   90.00
_cell.angle_gamma   90.00
#
_symmetry.space_group_name_H-M   'P 1'
#
loop_
_entity.id
_entity.type
_entity.pdbx_description
1 polymer ?
#
loop_
_entity_poly.entity_id
_entity_poly.type
_entity_poly.pdbx_seq_one_letter_code
_entity_poly.pdbx_strand_id
1 'polypeptide(L)'
;MAQKEREHFYRNSTVIVDHGKESLAAVLENDLANTKLSFEDFIYRHQHDIYHLCYNTHPCCQCPGGRFVPANKSRILNPSQLDILIDTSGSTLNGHNPNTSQTSKHCCRPAKKSLSISNLDITLLRCLLMNFAINCRTNSILNQDIENLVRCRNTLYGHAKEAKLTDSNYTKYKTDVEGIILRIARFCNIENEMRQKLNDAAQRPLDEAILLQYQNTLIEQGSYEKKIEEKVDELLQQSILKDKRLHCRMDTIEGKVGEVAHTEARLSEHSKDDTYVKTEDVELCYDILDKYKTLVIIAKTGGGKTKTSLQIASMYQKQNYMPMLFVNDEILKNRDLINFDDQNIVIVEDFFGKLNIAFNEDTHVGILDILHSCIRTESCKSKLIITIRGNEDTKRKLNEKHNLFDKDFFYQFRQKQGFA
;
A
#
# COMPACT_ATOMS: atom_id res chain seq x y z
N MET A 1 -39.89 -23.72 -19.54
CA MET A 1 -38.45 -23.44 -19.37
C MET A 1 -38.19 -22.72 -18.05
N ALA A 2 -38.72 -21.51 -17.83
CA ALA A 2 -38.49 -20.75 -16.60
C ALA A 2 -38.88 -21.45 -15.28
N GLN A 3 -40.00 -22.20 -15.25
CA GLN A 3 -40.41 -22.94 -14.05
C GLN A 3 -39.43 -24.07 -13.69
N LYS A 4 -38.95 -24.82 -14.69
CA LYS A 4 -37.97 -25.89 -14.51
C LYS A 4 -36.64 -25.36 -13.96
N GLU A 5 -36.18 -24.22 -14.46
CA GLU A 5 -34.95 -23.58 -13.97
C GLU A 5 -35.09 -23.07 -12.52
N ARG A 6 -36.29 -22.64 -12.12
CA ARG A 6 -36.58 -22.30 -10.72
C ARG A 6 -36.60 -23.53 -9.83
N GLU A 7 -37.19 -24.63 -10.27
CA GLU A 7 -37.13 -25.91 -9.57
C GLU A 7 -35.69 -26.41 -9.40
N HIS A 8 -34.86 -26.25 -10.43
CA HIS A 8 -33.43 -26.59 -10.37
C HIS A 8 -32.67 -25.78 -9.32
N PHE A 9 -32.91 -24.47 -9.28
CA PHE A 9 -32.34 -23.59 -8.28
C PHE A 9 -32.83 -23.95 -6.87
N TYR A 10 -34.13 -24.18 -6.69
CA TYR A 10 -34.74 -24.59 -5.42
C TYR A 10 -34.12 -25.87 -4.86
N ARG A 11 -33.98 -26.90 -5.70
CA ARG A 11 -33.39 -28.19 -5.29
C ARG A 11 -31.92 -28.06 -4.92
N ASN A 12 -31.13 -27.35 -5.73
CA ASN A 12 -29.71 -27.11 -5.39
C ASN A 12 -29.57 -26.27 -4.11
N SER A 13 -30.43 -25.27 -3.93
CA SER A 13 -30.44 -24.45 -2.72
C SER A 13 -30.76 -25.28 -1.49
N THR A 14 -31.75 -26.17 -1.57
CA THR A 14 -32.09 -27.11 -0.48
C THR A 14 -30.89 -27.98 -0.12
N VAL A 15 -30.26 -28.60 -1.12
CA VAL A 15 -29.10 -29.47 -0.90
C VAL A 15 -27.94 -28.70 -0.26
N ILE A 16 -27.62 -27.49 -0.74
CA ILE A 16 -26.51 -26.71 -0.19
C ILE A 16 -26.87 -26.13 1.18
N VAL A 17 -27.94 -25.32 1.25
CA VAL A 17 -28.30 -24.50 2.41
C VAL A 17 -28.75 -25.34 3.60
N ASP A 18 -29.50 -26.42 3.37
CA ASP A 18 -29.96 -27.29 4.45
C ASP A 18 -28.95 -28.43 4.67
N HIS A 19 -28.77 -29.30 3.68
CA HIS A 19 -28.01 -30.53 3.87
C HIS A 19 -26.49 -30.29 3.94
N GLY A 20 -25.98 -29.29 3.22
CA GLY A 20 -24.61 -28.83 3.37
C GLY A 20 -24.36 -28.29 4.77
N LYS A 21 -25.26 -27.44 5.29
CA LYS A 21 -25.22 -26.95 6.68
C LYS A 21 -25.28 -28.09 7.69
N GLU A 22 -26.23 -29.02 7.56
CA GLU A 22 -26.35 -30.18 8.45
C GLU A 22 -25.09 -31.04 8.46
N SER A 23 -24.48 -31.27 7.28
CA SER A 23 -23.23 -32.04 7.20
C SER A 23 -22.07 -31.38 7.94
N LEU A 24 -21.95 -30.05 7.86
CA LEU A 24 -20.94 -29.29 8.60
C LEU A 24 -21.24 -29.23 10.10
N ALA A 25 -22.51 -29.10 10.49
CA ALA A 25 -22.95 -29.15 11.88
C ALA A 25 -22.56 -30.49 12.53
N ALA A 26 -22.78 -31.61 11.82
CA ALA A 26 -22.39 -32.93 12.30
C ALA A 26 -20.87 -33.07 12.53
N VAL A 27 -20.03 -32.42 11.70
CA VAL A 27 -18.58 -32.39 11.92
C VAL A 27 -18.25 -31.67 13.22
N LEU A 28 -18.87 -30.53 13.47
CA LEU A 28 -18.64 -29.77 14.70
C LEU A 28 -19.13 -30.55 15.92
N GLU A 29 -20.32 -31.14 15.85
CA GLU A 29 -20.88 -32.00 16.91
C GLU A 29 -19.97 -33.19 17.22
N ASN A 30 -19.43 -33.85 16.19
CA ASN A 30 -18.47 -34.94 16.37
C ASN A 30 -17.18 -34.45 17.05
N ASP A 31 -16.66 -33.27 16.69
CA ASP A 31 -15.47 -32.68 17.32
C ASP A 31 -15.74 -32.33 18.81
N LEU A 32 -16.91 -31.78 19.10
CA LEU A 32 -17.37 -31.46 20.46
C LEU A 32 -17.54 -32.72 21.31
N ALA A 33 -18.13 -33.77 20.75
CA ALA A 33 -18.27 -35.06 21.42
C ALA A 33 -16.90 -35.68 21.75
N ASN A 34 -15.96 -35.65 20.81
CA ASN A 34 -14.60 -36.15 21.01
C ASN A 34 -13.82 -35.35 22.06
N THR A 35 -14.06 -34.04 22.15
CA THR A 35 -13.43 -33.16 23.15
C THR A 35 -14.20 -33.08 24.48
N LYS A 36 -15.37 -33.73 24.57
CA LYS A 36 -16.28 -33.71 25.71
C LYS A 36 -16.69 -32.28 26.11
N LEU A 37 -16.96 -31.44 25.13
CA LEU A 37 -17.41 -30.06 25.33
C LEU A 37 -18.86 -29.91 24.89
N SER A 38 -19.63 -29.14 25.68
CA SER A 38 -20.88 -28.59 25.17
C SER A 38 -20.58 -27.50 24.14
N PHE A 39 -21.53 -27.20 23.27
CA PHE A 39 -21.35 -26.12 22.31
C PHE A 39 -21.19 -24.75 22.99
N GLU A 40 -21.91 -24.53 24.09
CA GLU A 40 -21.80 -23.31 24.90
C GLU A 40 -20.40 -23.18 25.52
N ASP A 41 -19.87 -24.26 26.10
CA ASP A 41 -18.50 -24.29 26.65
C ASP A 41 -17.46 -24.05 25.57
N PHE A 42 -17.66 -24.60 24.37
CA PHE A 42 -16.78 -24.38 23.24
C PHE A 42 -16.74 -22.90 22.83
N ILE A 43 -17.89 -22.25 22.68
CA ILE A 43 -17.94 -20.81 22.36
C ILE A 43 -17.32 -19.99 23.50
N TYR A 44 -17.61 -20.31 24.75
CA TYR A 44 -17.04 -19.62 25.90
C TYR A 44 -15.50 -19.73 25.94
N ARG A 45 -14.95 -20.92 25.68
CA ARG A 45 -13.48 -21.13 25.64
C ARG A 45 -12.81 -20.37 24.50
N HIS A 46 -13.48 -20.25 23.36
CA HIS A 46 -12.94 -19.59 22.17
C HIS A 46 -13.46 -18.17 21.95
N GLN A 47 -14.21 -17.58 22.90
CA GLN A 47 -14.88 -16.28 22.74
C GLN A 47 -13.90 -15.16 22.35
N HIS A 48 -12.68 -15.23 22.92
CA HIS A 48 -11.62 -14.28 22.65
C HIS A 48 -11.13 -14.38 21.20
N ASP A 49 -10.81 -15.59 20.76
CA ASP A 49 -10.33 -15.84 19.40
C ASP A 49 -11.43 -15.53 18.38
N ILE A 50 -12.66 -15.95 18.63
CA ILE A 50 -13.86 -15.67 17.81
C ILE A 50 -14.05 -14.16 17.65
N TYR A 51 -13.93 -13.39 18.73
CA TYR A 51 -13.99 -11.93 18.68
C TYR A 51 -12.92 -11.35 17.74
N HIS A 52 -11.69 -11.88 17.79
CA HIS A 52 -10.59 -11.41 16.95
C HIS A 52 -10.67 -11.85 15.49
N LEU A 53 -11.45 -12.88 15.17
CA LEU A 53 -11.85 -13.16 13.78
C LEU A 53 -12.72 -12.05 13.19
N CYS A 54 -13.33 -11.19 14.02
CA CYS A 54 -14.05 -9.99 13.58
C CYS A 54 -13.22 -8.71 13.73
N TYR A 55 -12.55 -8.54 14.87
CA TYR A 55 -11.83 -7.31 15.25
C TYR A 55 -10.33 -7.57 15.47
N ASN A 56 -9.63 -7.93 14.39
CA ASN A 56 -8.20 -8.30 14.38
C ASN A 56 -7.22 -7.20 14.84
N THR A 57 -7.62 -5.93 14.84
CA THR A 57 -6.78 -4.78 15.22
C THR A 57 -7.15 -4.16 16.56
N HIS A 58 -8.15 -4.70 17.26
CA HIS A 58 -8.53 -4.16 18.56
C HIS A 58 -7.46 -4.58 19.58
N PRO A 59 -6.75 -3.64 20.24
CA PRO A 59 -5.95 -3.97 21.40
C PRO A 59 -6.92 -4.52 22.44
N CYS A 60 -6.93 -5.83 22.60
CA CYS A 60 -7.87 -6.49 23.50
C CYS A 60 -7.47 -6.20 24.95
N CYS A 61 -8.48 -6.16 25.81
CA CYS A 61 -8.53 -6.37 27.25
C CYS A 61 -7.18 -6.77 27.93
N GLN A 62 -6.85 -6.19 29.10
CA GLN A 62 -5.81 -6.67 30.04
C GLN A 62 -6.13 -8.07 30.63
N CYS A 63 -6.59 -9.03 29.82
CA CYS A 63 -6.91 -10.38 30.24
C CYS A 63 -5.64 -11.09 30.72
N PRO A 64 -5.70 -11.87 31.82
CA PRO A 64 -4.55 -12.63 32.32
C PRO A 64 -3.94 -13.60 31.30
N GLY A 65 -4.69 -13.96 30.24
CA GLY A 65 -4.22 -14.78 29.11
C GLY A 65 -3.78 -13.99 27.86
N GLY A 66 -3.74 -12.65 27.91
CA GLY A 66 -3.59 -11.72 26.79
C GLY A 66 -2.21 -11.66 26.10
N ARG A 67 -1.53 -12.81 25.96
CA ARG A 67 -0.38 -12.97 25.05
C ARG A 67 -0.70 -13.87 23.85
N PHE A 68 -1.98 -14.02 23.50
CA PHE A 68 -2.36 -14.76 22.31
C PHE A 68 -2.52 -13.79 21.14
N VAL A 69 -1.55 -13.82 20.23
CA VAL A 69 -1.75 -13.30 18.88
C VAL A 69 -2.59 -14.34 18.16
N PRO A 70 -3.81 -14.02 17.69
CA PRO A 70 -4.60 -14.99 16.95
C PRO A 70 -3.78 -15.49 15.76
N ALA A 71 -3.68 -16.82 15.62
CA ALA A 71 -2.91 -17.45 14.55
C ALA A 71 -3.42 -17.03 13.15
N ASN A 72 -4.70 -16.66 13.05
CA ASN A 72 -5.31 -16.10 11.85
C ASN A 72 -5.61 -14.60 12.03
N LYS A 73 -4.91 -13.76 11.25
CA LYS A 73 -5.09 -12.30 11.23
C LYS A 73 -6.19 -11.81 10.27
N SER A 74 -6.87 -12.73 9.57
CA SER A 74 -7.91 -12.40 8.61
C SER A 74 -9.21 -12.04 9.34
N ARG A 75 -9.89 -10.96 8.91
CA ARG A 75 -11.27 -10.68 9.34
C ARG A 75 -12.20 -11.65 8.62
N ILE A 76 -12.44 -12.80 9.24
CA ILE A 76 -13.29 -13.87 8.69
C ILE A 76 -14.76 -13.63 9.03
N LEU A 77 -15.04 -13.03 10.21
CA LEU A 77 -16.39 -12.78 10.69
C LEU A 77 -16.76 -11.30 10.58
N ASN A 78 -18.00 -11.02 10.20
CA ASN A 78 -18.56 -9.69 10.30
C ASN A 78 -19.28 -9.49 11.67
N PRO A 79 -19.63 -8.24 12.04
CA PRO A 79 -20.29 -7.98 13.31
C PRO A 79 -21.63 -8.71 13.49
N SER A 80 -22.49 -8.78 12.46
CA SER A 80 -23.78 -9.45 12.59
C SER A 80 -23.64 -10.97 12.80
N GLN A 81 -22.62 -11.58 12.21
CA GLN A 81 -22.23 -12.97 12.45
C GLN A 81 -21.68 -13.18 13.86
N LEU A 82 -20.92 -12.22 14.37
CA LEU A 82 -20.44 -12.24 15.75
C LEU A 82 -21.62 -12.14 16.74
N ASP A 83 -22.61 -11.29 16.45
CA ASP A 83 -23.82 -11.09 17.27
C ASP A 83 -24.73 -12.34 17.35
N ILE A 84 -24.52 -13.30 16.45
CA ILE A 84 -25.15 -14.63 16.53
C ILE A 84 -24.49 -15.45 17.64
N LEU A 85 -23.16 -15.41 17.76
CA LEU A 85 -22.39 -16.24 18.67
C LEU A 85 -22.25 -15.64 20.08
N ILE A 86 -22.06 -14.33 20.17
CA ILE A 86 -21.71 -13.62 21.40
C ILE A 86 -22.74 -12.52 21.64
N ASP A 87 -23.14 -12.30 22.90
CA ASP A 87 -23.99 -11.17 23.24
C ASP A 87 -23.20 -9.86 23.07
N THR A 88 -23.52 -9.09 22.04
CA THR A 88 -22.89 -7.79 21.78
C THR A 88 -23.73 -6.60 22.20
N SER A 89 -24.99 -6.82 22.62
CA SER A 89 -25.96 -5.78 22.98
C SER A 89 -26.14 -5.62 24.49
N GLY A 90 -25.59 -6.50 25.33
CA GLY A 90 -25.79 -6.50 26.78
C GLY A 90 -24.54 -6.26 27.66
N SER A 91 -24.66 -5.29 28.57
CA SER A 91 -23.92 -5.08 29.83
C SER A 91 -22.39 -4.88 29.80
N THR A 92 -21.96 -3.75 30.36
CA THR A 92 -20.66 -3.62 31.03
C THR A 92 -20.53 -4.75 32.05
N LEU A 93 -19.58 -5.64 31.87
CA LEU A 93 -19.23 -6.61 32.91
C LEU A 93 -18.87 -5.83 34.19
N ASN A 94 -19.63 -6.05 35.26
CA ASN A 94 -19.33 -5.53 36.59
C ASN A 94 -17.96 -6.08 37.01
N GLY A 95 -16.94 -5.22 36.98
CA GLY A 95 -15.56 -5.61 37.28
C GLY A 95 -14.49 -4.77 36.60
N HIS A 96 -14.84 -3.94 35.60
CA HIS A 96 -13.88 -3.05 34.95
C HIS A 96 -14.13 -1.57 35.30
N ASN A 97 -13.04 -0.91 35.66
CA ASN A 97 -12.96 0.43 36.25
C ASN A 97 -13.69 1.47 35.35
N PRO A 98 -14.64 2.27 35.88
CA PRO A 98 -15.44 3.22 35.09
C PRO A 98 -14.66 4.35 34.42
N ASN A 99 -13.38 4.53 34.76
CA ASN A 99 -12.56 5.66 34.29
C ASN A 99 -11.99 5.52 32.87
N THR A 100 -12.25 4.41 32.16
CA THR A 100 -11.96 4.34 30.72
C THR A 100 -13.22 4.69 29.93
N SER A 101 -13.37 5.97 29.62
CA SER A 101 -14.43 6.56 28.82
C SER A 101 -14.32 6.20 27.33
N GLN A 102 -14.34 4.91 27.01
CA GLN A 102 -14.59 4.42 25.67
C GLN A 102 -15.59 3.28 25.78
N THR A 103 -16.63 3.31 24.97
CA THR A 103 -17.61 2.25 24.75
C THR A 103 -16.92 1.04 24.11
N SER A 104 -15.97 0.42 24.82
CA SER A 104 -15.09 -0.61 24.29
C SER A 104 -15.89 -1.87 24.06
N LYS A 105 -15.95 -2.28 22.79
CA LYS A 105 -16.31 -3.64 22.41
C LYS A 105 -15.30 -4.58 23.09
N HIS A 106 -15.74 -5.35 24.07
CA HIS A 106 -14.86 -6.19 24.88
C HIS A 106 -14.90 -7.64 24.40
N CYS A 107 -13.72 -8.25 24.40
CA CYS A 107 -13.46 -9.63 24.01
C CYS A 107 -14.01 -10.68 25.00
N CYS A 108 -14.45 -10.25 26.19
CA CYS A 108 -14.89 -11.11 27.32
C CYS A 108 -16.40 -11.28 27.44
N ARG A 109 -17.17 -10.89 26.42
CA ARG A 109 -18.62 -10.98 26.48
C ARG A 109 -19.08 -12.44 26.42
N PRO A 110 -20.13 -12.81 27.16
CA PRO A 110 -20.58 -14.19 27.21
C PRO A 110 -21.16 -14.65 25.87
N ALA A 111 -21.12 -15.97 25.66
CA ALA A 111 -21.87 -16.61 24.58
C ALA A 111 -23.35 -16.23 24.66
N LYS A 112 -24.01 -16.12 23.51
CA LYS A 112 -25.44 -15.81 23.45
C LYS A 112 -26.25 -16.96 24.08
N LYS A 113 -27.21 -16.62 24.94
CA LYS A 113 -28.08 -17.63 25.56
C LYS A 113 -28.90 -18.37 24.50
N SER A 114 -29.11 -19.67 24.70
CA SER A 114 -29.87 -20.55 23.80
C SER A 114 -29.28 -20.70 22.39
N LEU A 115 -27.96 -20.53 22.27
CA LEU A 115 -27.24 -20.77 21.03
C LEU A 115 -27.22 -22.27 20.70
N SER A 116 -27.66 -22.63 19.49
CA SER A 116 -27.65 -23.99 18.96
C SER A 116 -26.81 -24.05 17.70
N ILE A 117 -26.09 -25.17 17.48
CA ILE A 117 -25.34 -25.43 16.25
C ILE A 117 -26.27 -25.40 15.03
N SER A 118 -27.52 -25.86 15.20
CA SER A 118 -28.55 -25.84 14.16
C SER A 118 -28.92 -24.43 13.69
N ASN A 119 -28.56 -23.38 14.43
CA ASN A 119 -28.85 -21.99 14.05
C ASN A 119 -27.72 -21.36 13.23
N LEU A 120 -26.58 -22.02 13.11
CA LEU A 120 -25.43 -21.50 12.36
C LEU A 120 -25.62 -21.70 10.86
N ASP A 121 -25.15 -20.75 10.06
CA ASP A 121 -25.06 -20.93 8.61
C ASP A 121 -23.73 -21.58 8.21
N ILE A 122 -23.59 -21.91 6.92
CA ILE A 122 -22.37 -22.51 6.36
C ILE A 122 -21.13 -21.63 6.63
N THR A 123 -21.28 -20.31 6.61
CA THR A 123 -20.16 -19.39 6.84
C THR A 123 -19.65 -19.48 8.27
N LEU A 124 -20.55 -19.46 9.25
CA LEU A 124 -20.22 -19.62 10.67
C LEU A 124 -19.67 -21.01 10.96
N LEU A 125 -20.30 -22.06 10.43
CA LEU A 125 -19.83 -23.44 10.60
C LEU A 125 -18.44 -23.64 10.03
N ARG A 126 -18.20 -23.21 8.78
CA ARG A 126 -16.87 -23.21 8.17
C ARG A 126 -15.86 -22.46 9.04
N CYS A 127 -16.22 -21.26 9.51
CA CYS A 127 -15.35 -20.44 10.33
C CYS A 127 -14.93 -21.17 11.63
N LEU A 128 -15.90 -21.76 12.34
CA LEU A 128 -15.63 -22.49 13.58
C LEU A 128 -14.80 -23.76 13.33
N LEU A 129 -15.16 -24.53 12.30
CA LEU A 129 -14.45 -25.76 11.93
C LEU A 129 -12.99 -25.49 11.56
N MET A 130 -12.77 -24.51 10.69
CA MET A 130 -11.43 -24.25 10.13
C MET A 130 -10.46 -23.62 11.14
N ASN A 131 -10.98 -22.91 12.14
CA ASN A 131 -10.14 -22.22 13.14
C ASN A 131 -10.04 -22.97 14.46
N PHE A 132 -11.07 -23.71 14.86
CA PHE A 132 -11.19 -24.24 16.22
C PHE A 132 -11.39 -25.76 16.29
N ALA A 133 -12.02 -26.40 15.31
CA ALA A 133 -12.18 -27.85 15.35
C ALA A 133 -10.83 -28.56 15.13
N ILE A 134 -10.57 -29.61 15.92
CA ILE A 134 -9.30 -30.36 15.85
C ILE A 134 -9.25 -31.15 14.55
N ASN A 135 -10.34 -31.84 14.23
CA ASN A 135 -10.41 -32.74 13.07
C ASN A 135 -10.18 -32.02 11.74
N CYS A 136 -10.66 -30.79 11.57
CA CYS A 136 -10.46 -30.01 10.35
C CYS A 136 -9.04 -29.43 10.22
N ARG A 137 -8.34 -29.25 11.35
CA ARG A 137 -6.95 -28.76 11.36
C ARG A 137 -5.94 -29.85 11.01
N THR A 138 -6.28 -31.11 11.25
CA THR A 138 -5.37 -32.25 11.00
C THR A 138 -5.73 -33.05 9.75
N ASN A 139 -6.99 -33.00 9.29
CA ASN A 139 -7.45 -33.72 8.10
C ASN A 139 -7.56 -32.80 6.88
N SER A 140 -6.55 -32.81 6.01
CA SER A 140 -6.49 -31.99 4.80
C SER A 140 -7.60 -32.31 3.79
N ILE A 141 -8.06 -33.56 3.72
CA ILE A 141 -9.13 -33.98 2.81
C ILE A 141 -10.47 -33.39 3.26
N LEU A 142 -10.79 -33.50 4.55
CA LEU A 142 -12.01 -32.92 5.12
C LEU A 142 -12.02 -31.40 4.94
N ASN A 143 -10.89 -30.75 5.22
CA ASN A 143 -10.71 -29.32 5.01
C ASN A 143 -10.98 -28.93 3.54
N GLN A 144 -10.40 -29.65 2.59
CA GLN A 144 -10.63 -29.42 1.17
C GLN A 144 -12.10 -29.61 0.76
N ASP A 145 -12.79 -30.62 1.31
CA ASP A 145 -14.21 -30.84 1.05
C ASP A 145 -15.08 -29.71 1.62
N ILE A 146 -14.77 -29.19 2.81
CA ILE A 146 -15.46 -28.02 3.40
C ILE A 146 -15.27 -26.78 2.49
N GLU A 147 -14.06 -26.51 2.03
CA GLU A 147 -13.77 -25.40 1.10
C GLU A 147 -14.49 -25.58 -0.25
N ASN A 148 -14.57 -26.80 -0.76
CA ASN A 148 -15.29 -27.09 -2.00
C ASN A 148 -16.80 -26.86 -1.83
N LEU A 149 -17.40 -27.25 -0.70
CA LEU A 149 -18.82 -26.99 -0.41
C LEU A 149 -19.10 -25.49 -0.39
N VAL A 150 -18.23 -24.72 0.27
CA VAL A 150 -18.28 -23.26 0.32
C VAL A 150 -18.19 -22.66 -1.08
N ARG A 151 -17.28 -23.17 -1.94
CA ARG A 151 -17.17 -22.72 -3.34
C ARG A 151 -18.43 -23.02 -4.16
N CYS A 152 -19.04 -24.19 -3.99
CA CYS A 152 -20.30 -24.53 -4.65
C CYS A 152 -21.41 -23.56 -4.23
N ARG A 153 -21.51 -23.29 -2.93
CA ARG A 153 -22.45 -22.33 -2.34
C ARG A 153 -22.23 -20.91 -2.88
N ASN A 154 -20.97 -20.48 -3.01
CA ASN A 154 -20.63 -19.16 -3.55
C ASN A 154 -21.00 -19.04 -5.03
N THR A 155 -20.79 -20.11 -5.81
CA THR A 155 -21.24 -20.17 -7.21
C THR A 155 -22.76 -20.01 -7.33
N LEU A 156 -23.53 -20.54 -6.37
CA LEU A 156 -24.99 -20.40 -6.35
C LEU A 156 -25.46 -18.95 -6.09
N TYR A 157 -24.65 -18.10 -5.43
CA TYR A 157 -24.96 -16.68 -5.25
C TYR A 157 -25.19 -15.95 -6.57
N GLY A 158 -24.41 -16.29 -7.61
CA GLY A 158 -24.54 -15.71 -8.95
C GLY A 158 -25.91 -15.96 -9.60
N HIS A 159 -26.63 -16.97 -9.13
CA HIS A 159 -27.95 -17.36 -9.62
C HIS A 159 -29.10 -16.89 -8.71
N ALA A 160 -28.80 -16.35 -7.52
CA ALA A 160 -29.80 -16.07 -6.50
C ALA A 160 -30.79 -14.97 -6.89
N LYS A 161 -30.34 -13.89 -7.54
CA LYS A 161 -31.23 -12.78 -7.94
C LYS A 161 -32.34 -13.21 -8.89
N GLU A 162 -32.04 -14.12 -9.80
CA GLU A 162 -33.01 -14.63 -10.77
C GLU A 162 -33.71 -15.90 -10.29
N ALA A 163 -33.17 -16.53 -9.24
CA ALA A 163 -33.60 -17.82 -8.69
C ALA A 163 -33.73 -18.89 -9.79
N LYS A 164 -32.79 -18.91 -10.74
CA LYS A 164 -32.83 -19.77 -11.93
C LYS A 164 -31.51 -20.48 -12.15
N LEU A 165 -31.60 -21.74 -12.56
CA LEU A 165 -30.44 -22.56 -12.88
C LEU A 165 -30.73 -23.42 -14.11
N THR A 166 -29.88 -23.29 -15.13
CA THR A 166 -30.00 -24.07 -16.38
C THR A 166 -29.79 -25.57 -16.12
N ASP A 167 -30.33 -26.43 -17.00
CA ASP A 167 -30.19 -27.90 -16.89
C ASP A 167 -28.71 -28.37 -16.81
N SER A 168 -27.83 -27.74 -17.60
CA SER A 168 -26.40 -28.03 -17.61
C SER A 168 -25.74 -27.71 -16.25
N ASN A 169 -26.01 -26.51 -15.74
CA ASN A 169 -25.48 -26.07 -14.44
C ASN A 169 -26.07 -26.90 -13.30
N TYR A 170 -27.37 -27.22 -13.36
CA TYR A 170 -28.05 -28.07 -12.39
C TYR A 170 -27.39 -29.43 -12.25
N THR A 171 -27.17 -30.13 -13.37
CA THR A 171 -26.62 -31.50 -13.36
C THR A 171 -25.20 -31.52 -12.81
N LYS A 172 -24.39 -30.53 -13.22
CA LYS A 172 -23.02 -30.36 -12.75
C LYS A 172 -22.98 -30.09 -11.23
N TYR A 173 -23.67 -29.05 -10.78
CA TYR A 173 -23.67 -28.66 -9.37
C TYR A 173 -24.27 -29.73 -8.47
N LYS A 174 -25.34 -30.40 -8.91
CA LYS A 174 -25.94 -31.49 -8.16
C LYS A 174 -24.90 -32.58 -7.87
N THR A 175 -24.23 -33.08 -8.91
CA THR A 175 -23.25 -34.17 -8.78
C THR A 175 -22.08 -33.77 -7.87
N ASP A 176 -21.55 -32.56 -8.07
CA ASP A 176 -20.41 -32.06 -7.30
C ASP A 176 -20.77 -31.89 -5.82
N VAL A 177 -21.89 -31.22 -5.53
CA VAL A 177 -22.34 -30.90 -4.18
C VAL A 177 -22.75 -32.15 -3.41
N GLU A 178 -23.57 -33.02 -4.00
CA GLU A 178 -23.99 -34.27 -3.35
C GLU A 178 -22.78 -35.15 -3.02
N GLY A 179 -21.81 -35.23 -3.94
CA GLY A 179 -20.56 -35.95 -3.71
C GLY A 179 -19.75 -35.38 -2.54
N ILE A 180 -19.63 -34.05 -2.43
CA ILE A 180 -18.95 -33.39 -1.32
C ILE A 180 -19.67 -33.64 0.00
N ILE A 181 -20.99 -33.42 0.05
CA ILE A 181 -21.82 -33.61 1.25
C ILE A 181 -21.72 -35.05 1.76
N LEU A 182 -21.76 -36.04 0.87
CA LEU A 182 -21.63 -37.45 1.26
C LEU A 182 -20.24 -37.78 1.81
N ARG A 183 -19.16 -37.18 1.29
CA ARG A 183 -17.81 -37.36 1.85
C ARG A 183 -17.69 -36.75 3.24
N ILE A 184 -18.25 -35.56 3.46
CA ILE A 184 -18.32 -34.92 4.78
C ILE A 184 -19.17 -35.78 5.74
N ALA A 185 -20.34 -36.24 5.30
CA ALA A 185 -21.24 -37.09 6.09
C ALA A 185 -20.60 -38.42 6.49
N ARG A 186 -19.79 -39.03 5.60
CA ARG A 186 -19.02 -40.25 5.89
C ARG A 186 -18.05 -40.06 7.05
N PHE A 187 -17.40 -38.90 7.13
CA PHE A 187 -16.50 -38.57 8.24
C PHE A 187 -17.21 -38.63 9.60
N CYS A 188 -18.51 -38.34 9.63
CA CYS A 188 -19.32 -38.34 10.84
C CYS A 188 -20.19 -39.61 10.99
N ASN A 189 -19.96 -40.64 10.17
CA ASN A 189 -20.76 -41.87 10.14
C ASN A 189 -22.27 -41.68 9.90
N ILE A 190 -22.67 -40.59 9.22
CA ILE A 190 -24.07 -40.28 8.89
C ILE A 190 -24.35 -40.35 7.37
N GLU A 191 -23.48 -41.00 6.59
CA GLU A 191 -23.59 -41.05 5.12
C GLU A 191 -24.94 -41.62 4.65
N ASN A 192 -25.44 -42.68 5.28
CA ASN A 192 -26.70 -43.32 4.88
C ASN A 192 -27.92 -42.43 5.15
N GLU A 193 -27.96 -41.76 6.30
CA GLU A 193 -29.00 -40.78 6.63
C GLU A 193 -28.96 -39.61 5.63
N MET A 194 -27.76 -39.08 5.38
CA MET A 194 -27.60 -37.96 4.45
C MET A 194 -27.98 -38.34 3.02
N ARG A 195 -27.65 -39.56 2.58
CA ARG A 195 -28.07 -40.08 1.26
C ARG A 195 -29.58 -40.12 1.12
N GLN A 196 -30.30 -40.52 2.18
CA GLN A 196 -31.76 -40.49 2.19
C GLN A 196 -32.28 -39.06 2.06
N LYS A 197 -31.75 -38.13 2.87
CA LYS A 197 -32.12 -36.70 2.81
C LYS A 197 -31.91 -36.09 1.43
N LEU A 198 -30.78 -36.39 0.77
CA LEU A 198 -30.50 -35.92 -0.60
C LEU A 198 -31.50 -36.50 -1.62
N ASN A 199 -31.86 -37.77 -1.51
CA ASN A 199 -32.89 -38.39 -2.35
C ASN A 199 -34.26 -37.71 -2.13
N ASP A 200 -34.62 -37.44 -0.88
CA ASP A 200 -35.87 -36.77 -0.53
C ASP A 200 -35.91 -35.33 -1.08
N ALA A 201 -34.80 -34.59 -0.98
CA ALA A 201 -34.67 -33.25 -1.55
C ALA A 201 -34.82 -33.24 -3.08
N ALA A 202 -34.35 -34.28 -3.76
CA ALA A 202 -34.51 -34.41 -5.21
C ALA A 202 -35.98 -34.61 -5.64
N GLN A 203 -36.81 -35.21 -4.78
CA GLN A 203 -38.23 -35.46 -5.01
C GLN A 203 -39.15 -34.40 -4.41
N ARG A 204 -38.61 -33.50 -3.58
CA ARG A 204 -39.39 -32.47 -2.89
C ARG A 204 -40.09 -31.55 -3.92
N PRO A 205 -41.41 -31.31 -3.78
CA PRO A 205 -42.11 -30.35 -4.61
C PRO A 205 -41.57 -28.94 -4.35
N LEU A 206 -41.67 -28.07 -5.37
CA LEU A 206 -41.32 -26.67 -5.24
C LEU A 206 -42.21 -26.01 -4.19
N ASP A 207 -41.58 -25.48 -3.15
CA ASP A 207 -42.21 -24.60 -2.17
C ASP A 207 -41.73 -23.17 -2.43
N GLU A 208 -42.64 -22.30 -2.86
CA GLU A 208 -42.34 -20.91 -3.21
C GLU A 208 -41.90 -20.07 -2.00
N ALA A 209 -42.40 -20.38 -0.79
CA ALA A 209 -42.01 -19.66 0.41
C ALA A 209 -40.56 -20.01 0.80
N ILE A 210 -40.22 -21.29 0.74
CA ILE A 210 -38.85 -21.76 1.00
C ILE A 210 -37.89 -21.26 -0.10
N LEU A 211 -38.31 -21.27 -1.37
CA LEU A 211 -37.52 -20.70 -2.47
C LEU A 211 -37.17 -19.24 -2.22
N LEU A 212 -38.15 -18.43 -1.82
CA LEU A 212 -37.92 -17.01 -1.52
C LEU A 212 -36.98 -16.83 -0.32
N GLN A 213 -37.12 -17.68 0.70
CA GLN A 213 -36.21 -17.70 1.85
C GLN A 213 -34.76 -18.00 1.43
N TYR A 214 -34.55 -19.00 0.57
CA TYR A 214 -33.21 -19.30 0.05
C TYR A 214 -32.66 -18.17 -0.81
N GLN A 215 -33.49 -17.60 -1.68
CA GLN A 215 -33.11 -16.46 -2.50
C GLN A 215 -32.61 -15.30 -1.64
N ASN A 216 -33.38 -14.91 -0.62
CA ASN A 216 -32.99 -13.82 0.28
C ASN A 216 -31.70 -14.15 1.05
N THR A 217 -31.61 -15.36 1.61
CA THR A 217 -30.42 -15.82 2.34
C THR A 217 -29.16 -15.76 1.46
N LEU A 218 -29.24 -16.26 0.23
CA LEU A 218 -28.13 -16.28 -0.71
C LEU A 218 -27.76 -14.88 -1.22
N ILE A 219 -28.75 -14.00 -1.45
CA ILE A 219 -28.50 -12.60 -1.83
C ILE A 219 -27.81 -11.85 -0.70
N GLU A 220 -28.32 -11.97 0.53
CA GLU A 220 -27.73 -11.31 1.69
C GLU A 220 -26.29 -11.77 1.86
N GLN A 221 -26.04 -13.08 1.93
CA GLN A 221 -24.69 -13.63 2.07
C GLN A 221 -23.75 -13.22 0.91
N GLY A 222 -24.21 -13.34 -0.34
CA GLY A 222 -23.42 -12.96 -1.51
C GLY A 222 -23.09 -11.46 -1.57
N SER A 223 -24.00 -10.60 -1.10
CA SER A 223 -23.75 -9.15 -1.03
C SER A 223 -22.61 -8.79 -0.08
N TYR A 224 -22.40 -9.57 0.98
CA TYR A 224 -21.32 -9.36 1.93
C TYR A 224 -19.97 -9.82 1.37
N GLU A 225 -19.91 -10.99 0.75
CA GLU A 225 -18.67 -11.49 0.14
C GLU A 225 -18.19 -10.54 -0.96
N LYS A 226 -19.12 -10.03 -1.78
CA LYS A 226 -18.80 -9.02 -2.80
C LYS A 226 -18.19 -7.74 -2.21
N LYS A 227 -18.72 -7.24 -1.10
CA LYS A 227 -18.15 -6.06 -0.40
C LYS A 227 -16.74 -6.33 0.15
N ILE A 228 -16.43 -7.58 0.50
CA ILE A 228 -15.09 -7.98 0.94
C ILE A 228 -14.14 -8.00 -0.26
N GLU A 229 -14.55 -8.61 -1.37
CA GLU A 229 -13.78 -8.62 -2.62
C GLU A 229 -13.46 -7.20 -3.10
N GLU A 230 -14.47 -6.31 -3.15
CA GLU A 230 -14.29 -4.89 -3.53
C GLU A 230 -13.26 -4.19 -2.62
N LYS A 231 -13.30 -4.43 -1.31
CA LYS A 231 -12.30 -3.88 -0.37
C LYS A 231 -10.90 -4.46 -0.56
N VAL A 232 -10.79 -5.75 -0.91
CA VAL A 232 -9.49 -6.38 -1.19
C VAL A 232 -8.89 -5.76 -2.44
N ASP A 233 -9.68 -5.56 -3.49
CA ASP A 233 -9.25 -4.90 -4.72
C ASP A 233 -8.82 -3.45 -4.48
N GLU A 234 -9.58 -2.69 -3.68
CA GLU A 234 -9.20 -1.34 -3.27
C GLU A 234 -7.85 -1.33 -2.52
N LEU A 235 -7.63 -2.26 -1.59
CA LEU A 235 -6.38 -2.37 -0.84
C LEU A 235 -5.20 -2.78 -1.73
N LEU A 236 -5.42 -3.68 -2.69
CA LEU A 236 -4.42 -4.08 -3.69
C LEU A 236 -4.04 -2.91 -4.60
N GLN A 237 -5.00 -2.12 -5.05
CA GLN A 237 -4.71 -0.91 -5.83
C GLN A 237 -3.90 0.09 -5.01
N GLN A 238 -4.23 0.26 -3.73
CA GLN A 238 -3.46 1.14 -2.83
C GLN A 238 -2.02 0.64 -2.61
N SER A 239 -1.78 -0.67 -2.49
CA SER A 239 -0.42 -1.21 -2.35
C SER A 239 0.40 -1.00 -3.63
N ILE A 240 -0.20 -1.27 -4.80
CA ILE A 240 0.47 -1.04 -6.10
C ILE A 240 0.85 0.44 -6.27
N LEU A 241 -0.02 1.37 -5.86
CA LEU A 241 0.27 2.80 -5.90
C LEU A 241 1.41 3.21 -4.95
N LYS A 242 1.51 2.58 -3.78
CA LYS A 242 2.61 2.81 -2.84
C LYS A 242 3.94 2.30 -3.39
N ASP A 243 3.95 1.12 -4.02
CA ASP A 243 5.15 0.55 -4.63
C ASP A 243 5.66 1.41 -5.79
N LYS A 244 4.76 1.92 -6.65
CA LYS A 244 5.13 2.88 -7.70
C LYS A 244 5.78 4.14 -7.13
N ARG A 245 5.25 4.69 -6.03
CA ARG A 245 5.84 5.86 -5.35
C ARG A 245 7.21 5.54 -4.76
N LEU A 246 7.42 4.34 -4.22
CA LEU A 246 8.72 3.90 -3.71
C LEU A 246 9.74 3.77 -4.84
N HIS A 247 9.34 3.22 -5.99
CA HIS A 247 10.21 3.08 -7.15
C HIS A 247 10.67 4.45 -7.67
N CYS A 248 9.77 5.41 -7.88
CA CYS A 248 10.16 6.77 -8.29
C CYS A 248 11.10 7.46 -7.28
N ARG A 249 10.93 7.18 -5.97
CA ARG A 249 11.84 7.71 -4.93
C ARG A 249 13.22 7.06 -5.01
N MET A 250 13.32 5.77 -5.35
CA MET A 250 14.60 5.10 -5.57
C MET A 250 15.33 5.68 -6.77
N ASP A 251 14.65 5.85 -7.91
CA ASP A 251 15.25 6.47 -9.11
C ASP A 251 15.79 7.88 -8.80
N THR A 252 15.05 8.65 -8.00
CA THR A 252 15.48 9.98 -7.54
C THR A 252 16.74 9.91 -6.66
N ILE A 253 16.83 8.91 -5.78
CA ILE A 253 18.01 8.73 -4.90
C ILE A 253 19.21 8.26 -5.73
N GLU A 254 19.03 7.33 -6.67
CA GLU A 254 20.08 6.85 -7.55
C GLU A 254 20.66 7.99 -8.40
N GLY A 255 19.81 8.87 -8.95
CA GLY A 255 20.24 10.09 -9.63
C GLY A 255 21.09 10.99 -8.73
N LYS A 256 20.62 11.29 -7.51
CA LYS A 256 21.37 12.11 -6.53
C LYS A 256 22.70 11.48 -6.12
N VAL A 257 22.77 10.16 -5.97
CA VAL A 257 24.03 9.45 -5.65
C VAL A 257 25.02 9.53 -6.81
N GLY A 258 24.55 9.40 -8.06
CA GLY A 258 25.36 9.60 -9.25
C GLY A 258 25.96 11.01 -9.34
N GLU A 259 25.16 12.03 -9.02
CA GLU A 259 25.62 13.43 -8.99
C GLU A 259 26.69 13.70 -7.92
N VAL A 260 26.53 13.13 -6.72
CA VAL A 260 27.54 13.23 -5.66
C VAL A 260 28.86 12.59 -6.09
N ALA A 261 28.80 11.39 -6.69
CA ALA A 261 29.99 10.69 -7.16
C ALA A 261 30.71 11.45 -8.30
N HIS A 262 29.95 11.99 -9.25
CA HIS A 262 30.50 12.82 -10.33
C HIS A 262 31.15 14.11 -9.78
N THR A 263 30.53 14.71 -8.77
CA THR A 263 31.03 15.90 -8.10
C THR A 263 32.34 15.63 -7.35
N GLU A 264 32.42 14.52 -6.61
CA GLU A 264 33.64 14.09 -5.92
C GLU A 264 34.78 13.78 -6.90
N ALA A 265 34.49 13.14 -8.02
CA ALA A 265 35.47 12.86 -9.07
C ALA A 265 36.09 14.16 -9.62
N ARG A 266 35.26 15.17 -9.94
CA ARG A 266 35.75 16.48 -10.43
C ARG A 266 36.55 17.23 -9.38
N LEU A 267 36.14 17.18 -8.10
CA LEU A 267 36.93 17.74 -6.99
C LEU A 267 38.32 17.09 -6.91
N SER A 268 38.39 15.77 -7.07
CA SER A 268 39.66 15.03 -7.04
C SER A 268 40.59 15.37 -8.21
N GLU A 269 40.05 15.56 -9.42
CA GLU A 269 40.83 15.95 -10.61
C GLU A 269 41.41 17.35 -10.48
N HIS A 270 40.60 18.32 -10.02
CA HIS A 270 41.03 19.70 -9.87
C HIS A 270 41.92 19.96 -8.64
N SER A 271 42.00 19.01 -7.70
CA SER A 271 42.93 19.07 -6.58
C SER A 271 44.39 18.77 -6.96
N LYS A 272 44.63 18.15 -8.12
CA LYS A 272 45.96 17.70 -8.57
C LYS A 272 46.75 18.75 -9.35
N ASP A 273 46.11 19.83 -9.79
CA ASP A 273 46.71 20.82 -10.68
C ASP A 273 46.98 22.15 -9.94
N ASP A 274 48.26 22.46 -9.74
CA ASP A 274 48.76 23.50 -8.84
C ASP A 274 48.75 24.91 -9.48
N THR A 275 47.78 25.18 -10.35
CA THR A 275 47.53 26.54 -10.84
C THR A 275 46.95 27.39 -9.71
N TYR A 276 47.77 28.31 -9.20
CA TYR A 276 47.50 29.06 -7.97
C TYR A 276 46.42 30.14 -8.19
N VAL A 277 45.28 30.02 -7.50
CA VAL A 277 44.34 31.14 -7.28
C VAL A 277 44.73 31.76 -5.95
N LYS A 278 44.87 33.09 -5.89
CA LYS A 278 45.24 33.77 -4.65
C LYS A 278 44.10 33.65 -3.64
N THR A 279 44.43 33.39 -2.37
CA THR A 279 43.46 33.29 -1.27
C THR A 279 42.55 34.53 -1.18
N GLU A 280 43.11 35.72 -1.40
CA GLU A 280 42.37 36.99 -1.41
C GLU A 280 41.24 37.03 -2.46
N ASP A 281 41.43 36.41 -3.63
CA ASP A 281 40.41 36.35 -4.68
C ASP A 281 39.25 35.42 -4.26
N VAL A 282 39.56 34.34 -3.53
CA VAL A 282 38.57 33.37 -3.04
C VAL A 282 37.73 33.98 -1.93
N GLU A 283 38.35 34.65 -0.97
CA GLU A 283 37.66 35.36 0.13
C GLU A 283 36.73 36.44 -0.41
N LEU A 284 37.23 37.27 -1.35
CA LEU A 284 36.40 38.30 -1.98
C LEU A 284 35.21 37.70 -2.74
N CYS A 285 35.42 36.62 -3.48
CA CYS A 285 34.32 35.93 -4.17
C CYS A 285 33.32 35.32 -3.20
N TYR A 286 33.79 34.77 -2.06
CA TYR A 286 32.93 34.24 -1.00
C TYR A 286 32.04 35.33 -0.42
N ASP A 287 32.61 36.50 -0.10
CA ASP A 287 31.87 37.64 0.46
C ASP A 287 30.83 38.20 -0.52
N ILE A 288 31.17 38.27 -1.81
CA ILE A 288 30.23 38.66 -2.87
C ILE A 288 29.07 37.65 -2.93
N LEU A 289 29.38 36.35 -2.96
CA LEU A 289 28.35 35.31 -3.01
C LEU A 289 27.49 35.32 -1.74
N ASP A 290 28.06 35.66 -0.59
CA ASP A 290 27.31 35.74 0.66
C ASP A 290 26.31 36.88 0.67
N LYS A 291 26.79 38.07 0.30
CA LYS A 291 25.98 39.29 0.26
C LYS A 291 24.90 39.25 -0.81
N TYR A 292 25.20 38.72 -1.99
CA TYR A 292 24.35 38.85 -3.17
C TYR A 292 23.67 37.54 -3.61
N LYS A 293 23.95 36.40 -2.98
CA LYS A 293 23.51 35.04 -3.37
C LYS A 293 23.96 34.56 -4.76
N THR A 294 24.38 35.45 -5.65
CA THR A 294 24.84 35.14 -7.01
C THR A 294 26.24 35.72 -7.23
N LEU A 295 27.11 34.92 -7.86
CA LEU A 295 28.47 35.31 -8.24
C LEU A 295 28.72 34.96 -9.70
N VAL A 296 29.13 35.95 -10.50
CA VAL A 296 29.59 35.71 -11.87
C VAL A 296 31.10 35.88 -11.95
N ILE A 297 31.82 34.80 -12.27
CA ILE A 297 33.29 34.78 -12.37
C ILE A 297 33.71 34.85 -13.84
N ILE A 298 34.34 35.96 -14.23
CA ILE A 298 34.82 36.20 -15.59
C ILE A 298 36.35 36.12 -15.64
N ALA A 299 36.89 35.19 -16.44
CA ALA A 299 38.33 35.06 -16.69
C ALA A 299 38.65 34.33 -18.00
N LYS A 300 39.87 34.53 -18.53
CA LYS A 300 40.38 33.79 -19.69
C LYS A 300 40.42 32.27 -19.43
N THR A 301 40.59 31.47 -20.48
CA THR A 301 40.87 30.02 -20.34
C THR A 301 42.10 29.82 -19.47
N GLY A 302 42.05 28.86 -18.54
CA GLY A 302 43.11 28.64 -17.55
C GLY A 302 43.16 29.65 -16.39
N GLY A 303 42.29 30.66 -16.36
CA GLY A 303 42.27 31.68 -15.29
C GLY A 303 41.68 31.23 -13.95
N GLY A 304 41.64 29.93 -13.65
CA GLY A 304 41.25 29.42 -12.33
C GLY A 304 39.75 29.49 -11.96
N LYS A 305 38.83 29.79 -12.90
CA LYS A 305 37.38 29.96 -12.60
C LYS A 305 36.77 28.76 -11.89
N THR A 306 36.84 27.58 -12.50
CA THR A 306 36.27 26.34 -11.94
C THR A 306 36.89 26.02 -10.59
N LYS A 307 38.21 26.19 -10.45
CA LYS A 307 38.93 25.99 -9.18
C LYS A 307 38.44 26.94 -8.09
N THR A 308 38.26 28.22 -8.43
CA THR A 308 37.72 29.25 -7.52
C THR A 308 36.29 28.89 -7.09
N SER A 309 35.41 28.51 -8.04
CA SER A 309 34.04 28.08 -7.73
C SER A 309 34.00 26.87 -6.80
N LEU A 310 34.85 25.87 -7.05
CA LEU A 310 34.97 24.67 -6.22
C LEU A 310 35.48 24.98 -4.81
N GLN A 311 36.47 25.87 -4.68
CA GLN A 311 36.99 26.30 -3.39
C GLN A 311 35.94 27.02 -2.56
N ILE A 312 35.19 27.95 -3.15
CA ILE A 312 34.09 28.64 -2.49
C ILE A 312 33.01 27.64 -2.06
N ALA A 313 32.62 26.72 -2.95
CA ALA A 313 31.61 25.73 -2.63
C ALA A 313 32.04 24.79 -1.49
N SER A 314 33.32 24.39 -1.46
CA SER A 314 33.89 23.62 -0.36
C SER A 314 33.85 24.38 0.97
N MET A 315 34.09 25.70 0.96
CA MET A 315 33.99 26.52 2.18
C MET A 315 32.57 26.50 2.75
N TYR A 316 31.55 26.71 1.91
CA TYR A 316 30.15 26.65 2.33
C TYR A 316 29.71 25.24 2.75
N GLN A 317 30.19 24.19 2.10
CA GLN A 317 29.91 22.81 2.51
C GLN A 317 30.46 22.53 3.91
N LYS A 318 31.66 23.04 4.23
CA LYS A 318 32.27 22.90 5.56
C LYS A 318 31.59 23.73 6.64
N GLN A 319 31.10 24.92 6.31
CA GLN A 319 30.53 25.85 7.29
C GLN A 319 29.03 25.62 7.53
N ASN A 320 28.27 25.37 6.47
CA ASN A 320 26.81 25.38 6.48
C ASN A 320 26.18 24.09 5.92
N TYR A 321 26.98 23.06 5.63
CA TYR A 321 26.51 21.79 5.05
C TYR A 321 25.66 21.95 3.77
N MET A 322 25.91 23.01 2.98
CA MET A 322 25.20 23.23 1.72
C MET A 322 25.70 22.25 0.66
N PRO A 323 24.83 21.41 0.07
CA PRO A 323 25.21 20.53 -1.05
C PRO A 323 25.59 21.34 -2.29
N MET A 324 26.54 20.82 -3.05
CA MET A 324 26.99 21.43 -4.31
C MET A 324 26.34 20.73 -5.49
N LEU A 325 25.80 21.51 -6.42
CA LEU A 325 25.13 21.02 -7.63
C LEU A 325 25.82 21.61 -8.87
N PHE A 326 26.41 20.74 -9.69
CA PHE A 326 27.04 21.12 -10.95
C PHE A 326 26.08 20.98 -12.11
N VAL A 327 25.65 22.11 -12.70
CA VAL A 327 24.72 22.10 -13.83
C VAL A 327 25.41 21.53 -15.07
N ASN A 328 24.89 20.43 -15.58
CA ASN A 328 25.27 19.76 -16.82
C ASN A 328 24.04 19.53 -17.72
N ASP A 329 24.22 18.97 -18.91
CA ASP A 329 23.13 18.74 -19.87
C ASP A 329 22.01 17.82 -19.34
N GLU A 330 22.33 16.93 -18.39
CA GLU A 330 21.37 16.00 -17.80
C GLU A 330 20.44 16.70 -16.81
N ILE A 331 21.00 17.55 -15.95
CA ILE A 331 20.25 18.39 -15.01
C ILE A 331 19.36 19.38 -15.78
N LEU A 332 19.86 19.93 -16.90
CA LEU A 332 19.08 20.83 -17.75
C LEU A 332 17.87 20.15 -18.41
N LYS A 333 17.96 18.83 -18.66
CA LYS A 333 16.84 18.03 -19.20
C LYS A 333 15.88 17.54 -18.11
N ASN A 334 16.37 17.35 -16.89
CA ASN A 334 15.64 16.77 -15.77
C ASN A 334 15.47 17.77 -14.62
N ARG A 335 14.70 18.83 -14.90
CA ARG A 335 14.38 19.93 -13.97
C ARG A 335 13.96 19.48 -12.56
N ASP A 336 13.17 18.43 -12.45
CA ASP A 336 12.58 17.99 -11.18
C ASP A 336 13.62 17.43 -10.19
N LEU A 337 14.86 17.23 -10.65
CA LEU A 337 15.98 16.83 -9.80
C LEU A 337 16.48 17.98 -8.91
N ILE A 338 16.24 19.24 -9.29
CA ILE A 338 16.65 20.41 -8.50
C ILE A 338 15.47 20.94 -7.69
N ASN A 339 15.59 20.82 -6.37
CA ASN A 339 14.71 21.52 -5.44
C ASN A 339 15.36 22.85 -5.00
N PHE A 340 14.85 23.99 -5.48
CA PHE A 340 15.38 25.31 -5.14
C PHE A 340 14.99 25.80 -3.73
N ASP A 341 14.07 25.12 -3.07
CA ASP A 341 13.76 25.37 -1.65
C ASP A 341 14.85 24.82 -0.72
N ASP A 342 15.67 23.89 -1.21
CA ASP A 342 16.82 23.36 -0.49
C ASP A 342 18.00 24.36 -0.53
N GLN A 343 18.85 24.33 0.50
CA GLN A 343 20.04 25.18 0.61
C GLN A 343 21.22 24.60 -0.19
N ASN A 344 21.24 24.84 -1.52
CA ASN A 344 22.30 24.33 -2.41
C ASN A 344 23.24 25.43 -2.92
N ILE A 345 24.43 25.04 -3.37
CA ILE A 345 25.33 25.86 -4.18
C ILE A 345 25.29 25.35 -5.60
N VAL A 346 24.65 26.11 -6.48
CA VAL A 346 24.48 25.76 -7.90
C VAL A 346 25.63 26.38 -8.68
N ILE A 347 26.39 25.55 -9.39
CA ILE A 347 27.51 25.98 -10.23
C ILE A 347 27.16 25.76 -11.70
N VAL A 348 27.12 26.84 -12.46
CA VAL A 348 26.94 26.84 -13.92
C VAL A 348 28.28 27.12 -14.57
N GLU A 349 28.89 26.07 -15.13
CA GLU A 349 30.23 26.16 -15.70
C GLU A 349 30.21 26.60 -17.17
N ASP A 350 31.08 27.57 -17.50
CA ASP A 350 31.31 28.02 -18.87
C ASP A 350 30.02 28.38 -19.63
N PHE A 351 29.26 29.29 -19.03
CA PHE A 351 27.88 29.64 -19.40
C PHE A 351 27.68 29.96 -20.89
N PHE A 352 28.67 30.56 -21.55
CA PHE A 352 28.61 30.87 -22.99
C PHE A 352 29.39 29.88 -23.87
N GLY A 353 30.20 29.01 -23.28
CA GLY A 353 31.08 28.08 -24.00
C GLY A 353 30.54 26.66 -24.07
N LYS A 354 30.29 26.01 -22.93
CA LYS A 354 29.76 24.63 -22.86
C LYS A 354 28.27 24.60 -23.21
N LEU A 355 27.52 25.58 -22.72
CA LEU A 355 26.09 25.73 -22.97
C LEU A 355 25.82 26.43 -24.31
N ASN A 356 26.71 26.25 -25.30
CA ASN A 356 26.72 26.92 -26.60
C ASN A 356 25.28 27.25 -27.00
N ILE A 357 24.89 28.53 -26.88
CA ILE A 357 23.51 29.01 -27.03
C ILE A 357 23.16 28.98 -28.53
N ALA A 358 23.23 27.79 -29.11
CA ALA A 358 22.68 27.42 -30.39
C ALA A 358 21.32 26.79 -30.06
N PHE A 359 20.33 27.67 -29.82
CA PHE A 359 18.89 27.47 -30.01
C PHE A 359 18.32 26.04 -30.01
N ASN A 360 18.69 25.19 -29.05
CA ASN A 360 17.81 24.10 -28.63
C ASN A 360 16.90 24.68 -27.54
N GLU A 361 15.60 24.78 -27.82
CA GLU A 361 14.61 25.40 -26.94
C GLU A 361 14.62 24.79 -25.53
N ASP A 362 14.82 23.47 -25.42
CA ASP A 362 14.73 22.76 -24.13
C ASP A 362 15.88 23.11 -23.18
N THR A 363 17.12 23.12 -23.67
CA THR A 363 18.30 23.48 -22.85
C THR A 363 18.25 24.95 -22.42
N HIS A 364 17.70 25.82 -23.27
CA HIS A 364 17.56 27.25 -22.98
C HIS A 364 16.50 27.51 -21.90
N VAL A 365 15.36 26.80 -21.95
CA VAL A 365 14.32 26.88 -20.91
C VAL A 365 14.86 26.42 -19.56
N GLY A 366 15.57 25.28 -19.51
CA GLY A 366 16.12 24.76 -18.25
C GLY A 366 17.12 25.73 -17.58
N ILE A 367 18.00 26.36 -18.35
CA ILE A 367 18.94 27.36 -17.81
C ILE A 367 18.20 28.61 -17.32
N LEU A 368 17.25 29.13 -18.11
CA LEU A 368 16.49 30.31 -17.71
C LEU A 368 15.65 30.06 -16.46
N ASP A 369 15.11 28.86 -16.29
CA ASP A 369 14.37 28.46 -15.10
C ASP A 369 15.27 28.38 -13.86
N ILE A 370 16.50 27.84 -14.00
CA ILE A 370 17.52 27.86 -12.92
C ILE A 370 17.87 29.30 -12.56
N LEU A 371 18.14 30.15 -13.55
CA LEU A 371 18.47 31.56 -13.31
C LEU A 371 17.31 32.30 -12.65
N HIS A 372 16.08 32.09 -13.12
CA HIS A 372 14.89 32.71 -12.54
C HIS A 372 14.69 32.27 -11.09
N SER A 373 14.80 30.97 -10.83
CA SER A 373 14.59 30.38 -9.50
C SER A 373 15.66 30.81 -8.49
N CYS A 374 16.93 30.91 -8.92
CA CYS A 374 18.02 31.32 -8.03
C CYS A 374 18.11 32.85 -7.85
N ILE A 375 17.82 33.64 -8.89
CA ILE A 375 18.07 35.09 -8.87
C ILE A 375 16.81 35.87 -8.45
N ARG A 376 15.62 35.49 -8.92
CA ARG A 376 14.40 36.32 -8.76
C ARG A 376 13.47 35.88 -7.63
N THR A 377 13.61 34.65 -7.15
CA THR A 377 12.75 34.13 -6.08
C THR A 377 13.31 34.49 -4.70
N GLU A 378 12.65 35.40 -3.97
CA GLU A 378 13.11 35.83 -2.65
C GLU A 378 13.20 34.69 -1.62
N SER A 379 12.30 33.70 -1.73
CA SER A 379 12.29 32.51 -0.87
C SER A 379 13.40 31.51 -1.17
N CYS A 380 14.12 31.67 -2.28
CA CYS A 380 15.21 30.79 -2.66
C CYS A 380 16.38 30.94 -1.69
N LYS A 381 16.79 29.81 -1.11
CA LYS A 381 17.92 29.73 -0.18
C LYS A 381 19.21 29.23 -0.84
N SER A 382 19.13 28.85 -2.12
CA SER A 382 20.29 28.43 -2.90
C SER A 382 21.16 29.62 -3.30
N LYS A 383 22.46 29.36 -3.47
CA LYS A 383 23.47 30.30 -3.96
C LYS A 383 23.91 29.88 -5.35
N LEU A 384 24.19 30.83 -6.24
CA LEU A 384 24.48 30.57 -7.65
C LEU A 384 25.86 31.10 -8.04
N ILE A 385 26.70 30.24 -8.63
CA ILE A 385 27.99 30.61 -9.20
C ILE A 385 27.95 30.36 -10.71
N ILE A 386 28.18 31.40 -11.50
CA ILE A 386 28.25 31.31 -12.97
C ILE A 386 29.68 31.60 -13.38
N THR A 387 30.29 30.72 -14.19
CA THR A 387 31.62 31.00 -14.74
C THR A 387 31.55 31.31 -16.23
N ILE A 388 32.33 32.30 -16.64
CA ILE A 388 32.28 32.87 -17.99
C ILE A 388 33.69 33.04 -18.56
N ARG A 389 33.90 32.67 -19.83
CA ARG A 389 35.16 32.96 -20.55
C ARG A 389 35.26 34.44 -20.88
N GLY A 390 36.30 35.10 -20.39
CA GLY A 390 36.59 36.50 -20.69
C GLY A 390 37.23 36.68 -22.06
N ASN A 391 36.41 36.77 -23.12
CA ASN A 391 36.83 37.22 -24.46
C ASN A 391 35.91 38.36 -24.95
N GLU A 392 36.30 39.07 -26.02
CA GLU A 392 35.56 40.24 -26.53
C GLU A 392 34.13 39.89 -26.98
N ASP A 393 33.92 38.73 -27.59
CA ASP A 393 32.59 38.24 -27.99
C ASP A 393 31.67 38.04 -26.77
N THR A 394 32.22 37.49 -25.68
CA THR A 394 31.47 37.22 -24.46
C THR A 394 31.16 38.50 -23.69
N LYS A 395 32.08 39.49 -23.68
CA LYS A 395 31.79 40.82 -23.13
C LYS A 395 30.66 41.50 -23.89
N ARG A 396 30.64 41.40 -25.22
CA ARG A 396 29.54 41.90 -26.06
C ARG A 396 28.21 41.23 -25.69
N LYS A 397 28.18 39.90 -25.64
CA LYS A 397 26.98 39.13 -25.24
C LYS A 397 26.50 39.46 -23.82
N LEU A 398 27.42 39.67 -22.88
CA LEU A 398 27.10 40.08 -21.52
C LEU A 398 26.45 41.47 -21.48
N ASN A 399 26.99 42.42 -22.26
CA ASN A 399 26.45 43.78 -22.36
C ASN A 399 25.07 43.80 -23.05
N GLU A 400 24.86 42.98 -24.08
CA GLU A 400 23.54 42.80 -24.73
C GLU A 400 22.50 42.19 -23.79
N LYS A 401 22.96 41.38 -22.83
CA LYS A 401 22.12 40.67 -21.85
C LYS A 401 22.18 41.29 -20.45
N HIS A 402 22.63 42.54 -20.30
CA HIS A 402 22.76 43.20 -19.00
C HIS A 402 21.44 43.27 -18.21
N ASN A 403 20.29 43.19 -18.89
CA ASN A 403 18.98 43.11 -18.22
C ASN A 403 18.74 41.79 -17.45
N LEU A 404 19.58 40.76 -17.65
CA LEU A 404 19.52 39.49 -16.92
C LEU A 404 20.31 39.54 -15.60
N PHE A 405 21.24 40.48 -15.44
CA PHE A 405 22.17 40.53 -14.31
C PHE A 405 22.39 41.97 -13.87
N ASP A 406 22.12 42.30 -12.61
CA ASP A 406 22.41 43.64 -12.11
C ASP A 406 23.92 43.92 -12.04
N LYS A 407 24.33 45.19 -11.95
CA LYS A 407 25.75 45.58 -12.02
C LYS A 407 26.60 45.09 -10.84
N ASP A 408 25.98 44.76 -9.72
CA ASP A 408 26.66 44.47 -8.45
C ASP A 408 27.09 42.99 -8.29
N PHE A 409 26.88 42.16 -9.33
CA PHE A 409 27.06 40.69 -9.27
C PHE A 409 28.34 40.16 -9.94
N PHE A 410 29.17 41.03 -10.52
CA PHE A 410 30.31 40.64 -11.37
C PHE A 410 31.64 40.64 -10.62
N TYR A 411 32.30 39.48 -10.55
CA TYR A 411 33.72 39.39 -10.23
C TYR A 411 34.55 39.10 -11.49
N GLN A 412 35.38 40.07 -11.87
CA GLN A 412 36.32 39.90 -12.97
C GLN A 412 37.72 39.79 -12.39
N PHE A 413 38.40 38.68 -12.68
CA PHE A 413 39.83 38.57 -12.38
C PHE A 413 40.57 39.69 -13.11
N ARG A 414 40.98 40.73 -12.38
CA ARG A 414 41.97 41.68 -12.86
C ARG A 414 43.31 40.98 -12.77
N GLN A 415 43.71 40.28 -13.84
CA GLN A 415 45.14 40.09 -14.02
C GLN A 415 45.74 41.50 -14.06
N LYS A 416 46.52 41.84 -13.02
CA LYS A 416 47.41 43.00 -13.08
C LYS A 416 48.15 42.87 -14.41
N GLN A 417 47.95 43.87 -15.27
CA GLN A 417 48.92 44.13 -16.32
C GLN A 417 50.30 44.15 -15.66
N GLY A 418 51.20 43.35 -16.19
CA GLY A 418 52.57 43.26 -15.69
C GLY A 418 53.15 41.88 -15.95
N PHE A 419 53.47 41.60 -17.21
CA PHE A 419 54.85 41.31 -17.64
C PHE A 419 54.89 41.40 -19.18
N ALA A 420 55.73 42.33 -19.65
CA ALA A 420 56.26 42.59 -21.00
C ALA A 420 55.37 42.29 -22.22
#